data_AF-G3AA31-F1
#
_entry.id   AF-G3AA31-F1
#
_cell.length_a   1.000
_cell.length_b   1.000
_cell.length_c   1.000
_cell.angle_alpha   90.00
_cell.angle_beta   90.00
_cell.angle_gamma   90.00
#
_symmetry.space_group_name_H-M   'P 1'
#
loop_
_entity.id
_entity.type
_entity.pdbx_description
1 polymer ?
#
loop_
_entity_poly.entity_id
_entity_poly.type
_entity_poly.pdbx_seq_one_letter_code
_entity_poly.pdbx_strand_id
1 'polypeptide(L)'
;MPQYAAQSSPPPTPATGGWNPLSRLKAEELTDIPETAIETLKKDLNELYKEVKDKKLDYVPVFGYLSLRYRNFHELGKNSQDEVREGQDWLPATLREHALDFVMSTQYRGHHQHPGVVAGLHSSRGSTMEGIILKLPVDHAEELLARVIRRELLDENDLVHPTPHHGQSGTGQSRSAGDTTASPTSPRKPRSNLMYSSAVRPVTLPDGATTVKALVFVTNPDSAKSLATVFKDSGGVSTEQLAYFMTGKGSLGGASIDYWKHFVDICQKTGTPVPSKVHQAITLAERWPTPFTGAPAAPDDVDGQRLQDSLFRDMKGAATPRRVWHERKPER
;
A
#
# COMPACT_ATOMS: atom_id res chain seq x y z
N MET A 1 -25.59 -1.30 50.72
CA MET A 1 -24.77 -1.14 49.50
C MET A 1 -25.66 -1.50 48.32
N PRO A 2 -26.03 -0.56 47.44
CA PRO A 2 -26.95 -0.83 46.33
C PRO A 2 -26.22 -1.59 45.21
N GLN A 3 -26.89 -2.59 44.64
CA GLN A 3 -26.45 -3.32 43.45
C GLN A 3 -26.61 -2.42 42.21
N TYR A 4 -25.51 -2.09 41.55
CA TYR A 4 -25.54 -1.50 40.22
C TYR A 4 -25.89 -2.60 39.21
N ALA A 5 -27.09 -2.52 38.64
CA ALA A 5 -27.46 -3.27 37.46
C ALA A 5 -26.54 -2.86 36.31
N ALA A 6 -25.78 -3.81 35.76
CA ALA A 6 -25.05 -3.60 34.52
C ALA A 6 -26.08 -3.30 33.41
N GLN A 7 -26.09 -2.07 32.92
CA GLN A 7 -26.83 -1.71 31.73
C GLN A 7 -26.20 -2.46 30.55
N SER A 8 -26.79 -3.60 30.19
CA SER A 8 -26.55 -4.25 28.92
C SER A 8 -26.99 -3.30 27.81
N SER A 9 -26.03 -2.81 27.03
CA SER A 9 -26.33 -2.08 25.80
C SER A 9 -27.24 -2.95 24.93
N PRO A 10 -28.29 -2.38 24.28
CA PRO A 10 -29.10 -3.15 23.36
C PRO A 10 -28.20 -3.69 22.23
N PRO A 11 -28.44 -4.92 21.74
CA PRO A 11 -27.70 -5.43 20.59
C PRO A 11 -27.87 -4.44 19.42
N PRO A 12 -26.81 -4.17 18.65
CA PRO A 12 -26.91 -3.26 17.52
C PRO A 12 -28.00 -3.76 16.57
N THR A 13 -28.95 -2.87 16.28
CA THR A 13 -29.99 -3.11 15.29
C THR A 13 -29.32 -3.46 13.96
N PRO A 14 -29.70 -4.57 13.29
CA PRO A 14 -29.14 -4.90 11.98
C PRO A 14 -29.46 -3.73 11.04
N ALA A 15 -28.44 -3.11 10.47
CA ALA A 15 -28.66 -2.17 9.38
C ALA A 15 -29.38 -2.93 8.26
N THR A 16 -30.49 -2.37 7.77
CA THR A 16 -31.34 -2.95 6.73
C THR A 16 -30.68 -3.01 5.34
N GLY A 17 -29.35 -3.07 5.26
CA GLY A 17 -28.59 -3.14 4.02
C GLY A 17 -27.12 -3.49 4.21
N GLY A 18 -26.79 -4.77 4.03
CA GLY A 18 -25.42 -5.26 3.82
C GLY A 18 -24.44 -5.06 5.00
N TRP A 19 -23.17 -5.44 4.76
CA TRP A 19 -22.07 -5.17 5.69
C TRP A 19 -21.67 -3.70 5.68
N ASN A 20 -21.42 -3.11 6.85
CA ASN A 20 -20.90 -1.75 6.98
C ASN A 20 -19.57 -1.70 7.77
N PRO A 21 -18.46 -2.20 7.21
CA PRO A 21 -17.16 -2.21 7.91
C PRO A 21 -16.63 -0.80 8.22
N LEU A 22 -17.06 0.23 7.48
CA LEU A 22 -16.68 1.61 7.75
C LEU A 22 -17.17 2.11 9.11
N SER A 23 -18.27 1.56 9.63
CA SER A 23 -18.77 1.87 10.97
C SER A 23 -17.85 1.38 12.10
N ARG A 24 -16.90 0.49 11.80
CA ARG A 24 -15.90 -0.05 12.73
C ARG A 24 -14.59 0.75 12.72
N LEU A 25 -14.48 1.75 11.86
CA LEU A 25 -13.34 2.65 11.77
C LEU A 25 -13.63 3.91 12.58
N LYS A 26 -12.61 4.47 13.23
CA LYS A 26 -12.76 5.71 13.99
C LYS A 26 -12.89 6.89 13.03
N ALA A 27 -13.61 7.93 13.44
CA ALA A 27 -13.80 9.12 12.61
C ALA A 27 -12.47 9.80 12.26
N GLU A 28 -11.50 9.78 13.19
CA GLU A 28 -10.16 10.34 12.99
C GLU A 28 -9.36 9.58 11.93
N GLU A 29 -9.60 8.27 11.78
CA GLU A 29 -8.95 7.44 10.76
C GLU A 29 -9.46 7.78 9.34
N LEU A 30 -10.68 8.31 9.24
CA LEU A 30 -11.34 8.64 7.98
C LEU A 30 -11.24 10.12 7.58
N THR A 31 -10.84 11.00 8.51
CA THR A 31 -10.91 12.47 8.35
C THR A 31 -10.14 12.98 7.13
N ASP A 32 -9.04 12.33 6.76
CA ASP A 32 -8.17 12.74 5.65
C ASP A 32 -8.28 11.84 4.40
N ILE A 33 -9.32 11.01 4.33
CA ILE A 33 -9.59 10.15 3.18
C ILE A 33 -10.52 10.90 2.21
N PRO A 34 -10.16 11.05 0.93
CA PRO A 34 -11.03 11.70 -0.05
C PRO A 34 -12.41 11.03 -0.11
N GLU A 35 -13.47 11.83 -0.14
CA GLU A 35 -14.86 11.31 -0.23
C GLU A 35 -15.05 10.36 -1.41
N THR A 36 -14.42 10.68 -2.56
CA THR A 36 -14.46 9.82 -3.76
C THR A 36 -13.85 8.43 -3.52
N ALA A 37 -12.82 8.32 -2.67
CA ALA A 37 -12.25 7.04 -2.29
C ALA A 37 -13.19 6.26 -1.36
N ILE A 38 -13.87 6.94 -0.44
CA ILE A 38 -14.90 6.35 0.42
C ILE A 38 -16.10 5.86 -0.39
N GLU A 39 -16.57 6.65 -1.35
CA GLU A 39 -17.65 6.25 -2.27
C GLU A 39 -17.28 5.03 -3.10
N THR A 40 -16.05 5.00 -3.64
CA THR A 40 -15.53 3.84 -4.36
C THR A 40 -15.52 2.60 -3.48
N LEU A 41 -15.00 2.70 -2.26
CA LEU A 41 -14.98 1.59 -1.31
C LEU A 41 -16.39 1.12 -0.93
N LYS A 42 -17.35 2.02 -0.71
CA LYS A 42 -18.75 1.66 -0.45
C LYS A 42 -19.37 0.90 -1.62
N LYS A 43 -19.09 1.32 -2.85
CA LYS A 43 -19.56 0.65 -4.07
C LYS A 43 -18.98 -0.77 -4.16
N ASP A 44 -17.68 -0.90 -3.98
CA ASP A 44 -16.98 -2.18 -4.02
C ASP A 44 -17.48 -3.14 -2.92
N LEU A 45 -17.65 -2.66 -1.69
CA LEU A 45 -18.18 -3.47 -0.59
C LEU A 45 -19.60 -3.97 -0.87
N ASN A 46 -20.45 -3.14 -1.48
CA ASN A 46 -21.79 -3.55 -1.89
C ASN A 46 -21.77 -4.58 -3.03
N GLU A 47 -20.85 -4.43 -4.00
CA GLU A 47 -20.65 -5.44 -5.05
C GLU A 47 -20.18 -6.78 -4.47
N LEU A 48 -19.22 -6.74 -3.54
CA LEU A 48 -18.71 -7.92 -2.83
C LEU A 48 -19.81 -8.61 -2.01
N TYR A 49 -20.63 -7.84 -1.29
CA TYR A 49 -21.76 -8.36 -0.53
C TYR A 49 -22.77 -9.07 -1.44
N LYS A 50 -23.09 -8.50 -2.60
CA LYS A 50 -23.97 -9.12 -3.59
C LYS A 50 -23.38 -10.43 -4.13
N GLU A 51 -22.08 -10.44 -4.47
CA GLU A 51 -21.41 -11.67 -4.91
C GLU A 51 -21.55 -12.80 -3.87
N VAL A 52 -21.24 -12.51 -2.60
CA VAL A 52 -21.31 -13.51 -1.52
C VAL A 52 -22.74 -14.00 -1.33
N LYS A 53 -23.72 -13.09 -1.35
CA LYS A 53 -25.14 -13.43 -1.22
C LYS A 53 -25.66 -14.27 -2.40
N ASP A 54 -25.40 -13.82 -3.63
CA ASP A 54 -25.96 -14.39 -4.85
C ASP A 54 -25.36 -15.77 -5.13
N LYS A 55 -24.05 -15.94 -4.87
CA LYS A 55 -23.36 -17.24 -5.00
C LYS A 55 -23.43 -18.11 -3.75
N LYS A 56 -24.08 -17.63 -2.68
CA LYS A 56 -24.20 -18.33 -1.38
C LYS A 56 -22.84 -18.79 -0.85
N LEU A 57 -21.85 -17.92 -0.94
CA LEU A 57 -20.52 -18.20 -0.38
C LEU A 57 -20.61 -18.21 1.15
N ASP A 58 -19.89 -19.15 1.77
CA ASP A 58 -19.74 -19.27 3.22
C ASP A 58 -18.59 -18.39 3.78
N TYR A 59 -17.96 -17.58 2.93
CA TYR A 59 -16.89 -16.66 3.27
C TYR A 59 -16.95 -15.37 2.43
N VAL A 60 -16.25 -14.34 2.90
CA VAL A 60 -15.99 -13.11 2.15
C VAL A 60 -14.62 -13.18 1.48
N PRO A 61 -14.54 -13.18 0.14
CA PRO A 61 -13.28 -13.29 -0.58
C PRO A 61 -12.48 -11.99 -0.60
N VAL A 62 -11.26 -12.02 -0.07
CA VAL A 62 -10.26 -10.95 -0.23
C VAL A 62 -9.03 -11.50 -0.93
N PHE A 63 -8.63 -10.90 -2.06
CA PHE A 63 -7.42 -11.30 -2.76
C PHE A 63 -6.19 -10.72 -2.08
N GLY A 64 -5.34 -11.60 -1.56
CA GLY A 64 -4.07 -11.27 -0.96
C GLY A 64 -2.91 -11.52 -1.93
N TYR A 65 -2.08 -10.51 -2.15
CA TYR A 65 -0.78 -10.65 -2.81
C TYR A 65 0.35 -10.24 -1.85
N LEU A 66 1.56 -10.72 -2.16
CA LEU A 66 2.78 -10.52 -1.35
C LEU A 66 2.56 -10.69 0.17
N SER A 67 2.57 -9.63 0.98
CA SER A 67 2.51 -9.76 2.45
C SER A 67 1.22 -10.40 2.94
N LEU A 68 0.10 -10.21 2.25
CA LEU A 68 -1.14 -10.92 2.59
C LEU A 68 -1.06 -12.41 2.28
N ARG A 69 -0.08 -12.89 1.50
CA ARG A 69 0.13 -14.34 1.29
C ARG A 69 0.70 -15.06 2.53
N TYR A 70 1.47 -14.36 3.37
CA TYR A 70 2.26 -14.99 4.45
C TYR A 70 2.15 -14.32 5.82
N ARG A 71 1.52 -13.14 5.90
CA ARG A 71 1.25 -12.41 7.14
C ARG A 71 -0.17 -11.88 7.08
N ASN A 72 -1.13 -12.77 7.34
CA ASN A 72 -2.58 -12.53 7.17
C ASN A 72 -3.42 -12.94 8.39
N PHE A 73 -2.79 -13.49 9.43
CA PHE A 73 -3.49 -14.00 10.60
C PHE A 73 -4.38 -12.95 11.28
N HIS A 74 -3.90 -11.70 11.35
CA HIS A 74 -4.63 -10.60 11.99
C HIS A 74 -5.91 -10.25 11.21
N GLU A 75 -5.83 -10.23 9.88
CA GLU A 75 -6.96 -10.00 8.97
C GLU A 75 -7.96 -11.16 8.95
N LEU A 76 -7.51 -12.36 9.31
CA LEU A 76 -8.33 -13.57 9.48
C LEU A 76 -8.90 -13.74 10.90
N GLY A 77 -8.62 -12.80 11.82
CA GLY A 77 -9.11 -12.88 13.19
C GLY A 77 -8.40 -13.94 14.05
N LYS A 78 -7.21 -14.37 13.65
CA LYS A 78 -6.38 -15.37 14.34
C LYS A 78 -5.36 -14.71 15.26
N ASN A 79 -4.79 -15.46 16.19
CA ASN A 79 -3.77 -14.94 17.12
C ASN A 79 -2.35 -15.02 16.55
N SER A 80 -2.09 -15.98 15.66
CA SER A 80 -0.78 -16.18 15.05
C SER A 80 -0.88 -16.78 13.65
N GLN A 81 0.20 -16.70 12.88
CA GLN A 81 0.27 -17.30 11.53
C GLN A 81 0.17 -18.83 11.56
N ASP A 82 0.53 -19.47 12.67
CA ASP A 82 0.46 -20.93 12.85
C ASP A 82 -0.99 -21.46 12.91
N GLU A 83 -1.96 -20.60 13.25
CA GLU A 83 -3.38 -20.94 13.25
C GLU A 83 -4.02 -20.92 11.86
N VAL A 84 -3.34 -20.32 10.87
CA VAL A 84 -3.88 -20.12 9.51
C VAL A 84 -3.67 -21.37 8.65
N ARG A 85 -4.76 -21.90 8.10
CA ARG A 85 -4.76 -23.17 7.35
C ARG A 85 -5.21 -22.98 5.89
N GLU A 86 -4.45 -23.56 4.97
CA GLU A 86 -4.85 -23.67 3.57
C GLU A 86 -6.12 -24.54 3.44
N GLY A 87 -6.99 -24.20 2.49
CA GLY A 87 -8.31 -24.82 2.29
C GLY A 87 -9.40 -24.26 3.21
N GLN A 88 -9.06 -24.02 4.47
CA GLN A 88 -9.98 -23.48 5.47
C GLN A 88 -10.02 -21.95 5.42
N ASP A 89 -8.90 -21.30 5.72
CA ASP A 89 -8.79 -19.85 5.88
C ASP A 89 -8.31 -19.15 4.61
N TRP A 90 -7.59 -19.87 3.73
CA TRP A 90 -7.16 -19.34 2.45
C TRP A 90 -7.00 -20.40 1.36
N LEU A 91 -6.99 -19.98 0.09
CA LEU A 91 -6.74 -20.83 -1.08
C LEU A 91 -5.80 -20.10 -2.05
N PRO A 92 -4.93 -20.79 -2.81
CA PRO A 92 -4.23 -20.17 -3.94
C PRO A 92 -5.23 -19.58 -4.93
N ALA A 93 -4.88 -18.46 -5.58
CA ALA A 93 -5.75 -17.85 -6.57
C ALA A 93 -4.95 -17.02 -7.57
N THR A 94 -5.50 -16.90 -8.78
CA THR A 94 -4.90 -16.10 -9.86
C THR A 94 -5.78 -14.92 -10.20
N LEU A 95 -5.19 -13.72 -10.18
CA LEU A 95 -5.82 -12.49 -10.65
C LEU A 95 -5.33 -12.17 -12.07
N ARG A 96 -6.26 -12.09 -13.03
CA ARG A 96 -5.95 -11.77 -14.44
C ARG A 96 -5.91 -10.26 -14.65
N GLU A 97 -5.22 -9.84 -15.72
CA GLU A 97 -5.12 -8.45 -16.18
C GLU A 97 -4.45 -7.50 -15.19
N HIS A 98 -3.63 -8.03 -14.29
CA HIS A 98 -2.86 -7.25 -13.32
C HIS A 98 -1.40 -7.72 -13.33
N ALA A 99 -0.50 -6.77 -13.13
CA ALA A 99 0.92 -7.02 -12.98
C ALA A 99 1.45 -6.32 -11.72
N LEU A 100 2.58 -6.83 -11.23
CA LEU A 100 3.28 -6.24 -10.10
C LEU A 100 3.64 -4.78 -10.37
N ASP A 101 3.35 -3.93 -9.39
CA ASP A 101 3.76 -2.54 -9.33
C ASP A 101 4.56 -2.29 -8.04
N PHE A 102 5.15 -1.11 -7.90
CA PHE A 102 6.00 -0.74 -6.78
C PHE A 102 5.51 0.56 -6.14
N VAL A 103 5.21 0.48 -4.85
CA VAL A 103 4.65 1.59 -4.08
C VAL A 103 5.57 1.90 -2.91
N MET A 104 5.76 3.18 -2.68
CA MET A 104 6.56 3.72 -1.59
C MET A 104 5.90 3.41 -0.24
N SER A 105 6.69 2.98 0.75
CA SER A 105 6.27 2.74 2.14
C SER A 105 7.08 3.61 3.10
N THR A 106 6.40 4.43 3.88
CA THR A 106 7.01 5.41 4.80
C THR A 106 6.79 5.08 6.27
N GLN A 107 5.95 4.08 6.56
CA GLN A 107 5.72 3.59 7.92
C GLN A 107 6.19 2.15 8.12
N TYR A 108 5.79 1.24 7.24
CA TYR A 108 6.06 -0.18 7.42
C TYR A 108 7.49 -0.55 7.07
N ARG A 109 7.95 -0.18 5.88
CA ARG A 109 9.21 -0.67 5.31
C ARG A 109 10.23 0.44 5.07
N GLY A 110 9.91 1.67 5.45
CA GLY A 110 10.83 2.80 5.37
C GLY A 110 10.46 3.93 6.29
N HIS A 111 11.06 5.08 6.00
CA HIS A 111 10.89 6.31 6.74
C HIS A 111 10.64 7.48 5.76
N HIS A 112 10.00 8.56 6.18
CA HIS A 112 9.69 9.68 5.28
C HIS A 112 10.94 10.31 4.61
N GLN A 113 12.10 10.28 5.28
CA GLN A 113 13.37 10.76 4.70
C GLN A 113 14.04 9.74 3.78
N HIS A 114 13.75 8.46 3.99
CA HIS A 114 14.27 7.38 3.17
C HIS A 114 13.23 6.24 3.10
N PRO A 115 12.26 6.39 2.19
CA PRO A 115 11.15 5.46 2.10
C PRO A 115 11.61 4.08 1.64
N GLY A 116 10.85 3.08 2.05
CA GLY A 116 10.94 1.71 1.59
C GLY A 116 10.08 1.51 0.34
N VAL A 117 10.08 0.29 -0.16
CA VAL A 117 9.21 -0.13 -1.26
C VAL A 117 8.46 -1.41 -0.90
N VAL A 118 7.19 -1.43 -1.24
CA VAL A 118 6.29 -2.57 -1.13
C VAL A 118 5.56 -2.77 -2.46
N ALA A 119 4.91 -3.92 -2.63
CA ALA A 119 4.20 -4.18 -3.88
C ALA A 119 2.90 -3.39 -3.99
N GLY A 120 2.57 -3.03 -5.21
CA GLY A 120 1.20 -2.76 -5.62
C GLY A 120 0.82 -3.57 -6.84
N LEU A 121 -0.30 -3.22 -7.43
CA LEU A 121 -0.82 -3.83 -8.65
C LEU A 121 -1.28 -2.74 -9.60
N HIS A 122 -0.89 -2.84 -10.86
CA HIS A 122 -1.43 -2.01 -11.93
C HIS A 122 -2.13 -2.90 -12.96
N SER A 123 -3.13 -2.34 -13.63
CA SER A 123 -3.82 -3.02 -14.72
C SER A 123 -2.86 -3.26 -15.89
N SER A 124 -2.77 -4.51 -16.35
CA SER A 124 -1.88 -4.91 -17.43
C SER A 124 -2.48 -6.05 -18.22
N ARG A 125 -2.88 -5.78 -19.48
CA ARG A 125 -3.57 -6.76 -20.34
C ARG A 125 -2.66 -7.94 -20.65
N GLY A 126 -3.18 -9.16 -20.49
CA GLY A 126 -2.43 -10.40 -20.73
C GLY A 126 -1.51 -10.82 -19.59
N SER A 127 -1.35 -9.98 -18.56
CA SER A 127 -0.62 -10.33 -17.35
C SER A 127 -1.48 -11.07 -16.35
N THR A 128 -0.83 -11.82 -15.46
CA THR A 128 -1.46 -12.50 -14.33
C THR A 128 -0.65 -12.25 -13.07
N MET A 129 -1.34 -12.22 -11.94
CA MET A 129 -0.75 -12.14 -10.63
C MET A 129 -1.21 -13.34 -9.80
N GLU A 130 -0.25 -14.15 -9.37
CA GLU A 130 -0.51 -15.23 -8.42
C GLU A 130 -0.59 -14.68 -6.99
N GLY A 131 -1.59 -15.13 -6.25
CA GLY A 131 -1.85 -14.73 -4.89
C GLY A 131 -2.65 -15.79 -4.15
N ILE A 132 -3.43 -15.32 -3.19
CA ILE A 132 -4.35 -16.17 -2.43
C ILE A 132 -5.70 -15.47 -2.30
N ILE A 133 -6.75 -16.25 -2.09
CA ILE A 133 -8.00 -15.77 -1.52
C ILE A 133 -7.99 -16.04 -0.03
N LEU A 134 -8.07 -14.96 0.74
CA LEU A 134 -8.43 -15.01 2.16
C LEU A 134 -9.94 -15.21 2.25
N LYS A 135 -10.34 -16.17 3.08
CA LYS A 135 -11.74 -16.53 3.32
C LYS A 135 -12.16 -15.94 4.67
N LEU A 136 -12.62 -14.70 4.67
CA LEU A 136 -13.09 -14.09 5.92
C LEU A 136 -14.44 -14.72 6.32
N PRO A 137 -14.62 -15.16 7.58
CA PRO A 137 -15.90 -15.66 8.05
C PRO A 137 -17.02 -14.62 7.89
N VAL A 138 -18.16 -15.04 7.32
CA VAL A 138 -19.31 -14.15 7.02
C VAL A 138 -19.91 -13.52 8.28
N ASP A 139 -19.91 -14.27 9.39
CA ASP A 139 -20.38 -13.84 10.71
C ASP A 139 -19.51 -12.73 11.33
N HIS A 140 -18.23 -12.67 10.95
CA HIS A 140 -17.27 -11.65 11.42
C HIS A 140 -16.86 -10.65 10.32
N ALA A 141 -17.54 -10.66 9.17
CA ALA A 141 -17.14 -9.92 7.97
C ALA A 141 -16.90 -8.43 8.21
N GLU A 142 -17.78 -7.73 8.94
CA GLU A 142 -17.63 -6.29 9.17
C GLU A 142 -16.34 -5.94 9.90
N GLU A 143 -16.00 -6.70 10.94
CA GLU A 143 -14.81 -6.46 11.73
C GLU A 143 -13.55 -6.76 10.93
N LEU A 144 -13.52 -7.91 10.25
CA LEU A 144 -12.34 -8.36 9.52
C LEU A 144 -12.09 -7.53 8.26
N LEU A 145 -13.14 -7.13 7.54
CA LEU A 145 -13.01 -6.18 6.44
C LEU A 145 -12.46 -4.83 6.91
N ALA A 146 -12.89 -4.35 8.09
CA ALA A 146 -12.34 -3.12 8.66
C ALA A 146 -10.84 -3.23 8.99
N ARG A 147 -10.36 -4.41 9.42
CA ARG A 147 -8.92 -4.67 9.62
C ARG A 147 -8.16 -4.62 8.29
N VAL A 148 -8.68 -5.27 7.25
CA VAL A 148 -8.09 -5.24 5.90
C VAL A 148 -8.05 -3.80 5.37
N ILE A 149 -9.15 -3.05 5.47
CA ILE A 149 -9.22 -1.66 5.00
C ILE A 149 -8.21 -0.79 5.74
N ARG A 150 -8.06 -0.95 7.07
CA ARG A 150 -7.07 -0.19 7.84
C ARG A 150 -5.66 -0.42 7.32
N ARG A 151 -5.28 -1.69 7.18
CA ARG A 151 -3.95 -2.08 6.69
C ARG A 151 -3.67 -1.57 5.28
N GLU A 152 -4.59 -1.79 4.36
CA GLU A 152 -4.37 -1.56 2.93
C GLU A 152 -4.78 -0.16 2.45
N LEU A 153 -5.48 0.65 3.25
CA LEU A 153 -5.89 2.00 2.84
C LEU A 153 -5.43 3.09 3.80
N LEU A 154 -5.36 2.81 5.10
CA LEU A 154 -5.28 3.86 6.12
C LEU A 154 -3.90 3.98 6.76
N ASP A 155 -3.23 2.88 7.07
CA ASP A 155 -1.98 2.91 7.84
C ASP A 155 -0.91 3.76 7.16
N GLU A 156 -0.79 3.65 5.84
CA GLU A 156 0.17 4.43 5.05
C GLU A 156 -0.41 5.76 4.53
N ASN A 157 -1.50 6.28 5.10
CA ASN A 157 -2.04 7.62 4.76
C ASN A 157 -1.41 8.74 5.65
N ASP A 158 -0.08 8.83 5.60
CA ASP A 158 0.75 9.61 6.54
C ASP A 158 1.37 10.88 5.95
N LEU A 159 1.26 11.08 4.64
CA LEU A 159 1.68 12.30 3.97
C LEU A 159 0.68 13.45 4.26
N VAL A 160 1.17 14.68 4.35
CA VAL A 160 0.35 15.89 4.41
C VAL A 160 -0.25 16.10 3.04
N HIS A 161 -1.56 16.36 3.00
CA HIS A 161 -2.20 16.79 1.77
C HIS A 161 -1.69 18.19 1.43
N PRO A 162 -1.26 18.46 0.18
CA PRO A 162 -0.99 19.82 -0.23
C PRO A 162 -2.29 20.63 -0.04
N THR A 163 -2.31 21.53 0.94
CA THR A 163 -3.43 22.44 1.10
C THR A 163 -3.50 23.26 -0.19
N PRO A 164 -4.66 23.34 -0.86
CA PRO A 164 -4.82 24.31 -1.93
C PRO A 164 -4.48 25.68 -1.34
N HIS A 165 -3.53 26.41 -1.92
CA HIS A 165 -3.27 27.79 -1.54
C HIS A 165 -4.54 28.61 -1.82
N HIS A 166 -5.42 28.72 -0.83
CA HIS A 166 -6.48 29.71 -0.83
C HIS A 166 -5.86 31.06 -0.50
N GLY A 167 -5.54 31.82 -1.55
CA GLY A 167 -5.50 33.28 -1.51
C GLY A 167 -4.15 33.94 -1.22
N GLN A 168 -3.53 34.47 -2.27
CA GLN A 168 -3.10 35.86 -2.25
C GLN A 168 -3.68 36.56 -3.49
N SER A 169 -4.98 36.87 -3.42
CA SER A 169 -5.49 38.05 -4.12
C SER A 169 -5.07 39.25 -3.26
N GLY A 170 -3.88 39.77 -3.56
CA GLY A 170 -3.33 40.97 -2.93
C GLY A 170 -3.14 42.03 -4.00
N THR A 171 -4.07 42.97 -4.08
CA THR A 171 -3.87 44.25 -4.76
C THR A 171 -2.69 44.98 -4.12
N GLY A 172 -1.60 45.14 -4.86
CA GLY A 172 -0.43 45.95 -4.48
C GLY A 172 0.38 46.33 -5.70
N GLN A 173 0.43 47.63 -6.00
CA GLN A 173 1.13 48.24 -7.14
C GLN A 173 2.67 48.12 -7.01
N SER A 174 3.35 47.85 -8.14
CA SER A 174 4.20 48.82 -8.88
C SER A 174 5.54 48.28 -9.41
N ARG A 175 5.74 48.51 -10.72
CA ARG A 175 6.98 48.76 -11.49
C ARG A 175 7.93 47.62 -11.92
N SER A 176 7.86 47.38 -13.23
CA SER A 176 8.93 47.48 -14.25
C SER A 176 10.11 46.50 -14.30
N ALA A 177 10.09 45.78 -15.42
CA ALA A 177 11.14 45.62 -16.44
C ALA A 177 11.85 44.26 -16.52
N GLY A 178 11.53 43.55 -17.61
CA GLY A 178 12.44 42.67 -18.35
C GLY A 178 12.89 41.40 -17.64
N ASP A 179 12.13 40.31 -17.82
CA ASP A 179 12.71 39.09 -18.36
C ASP A 179 11.63 38.07 -18.71
N THR A 180 11.94 37.23 -19.70
CA THR A 180 11.07 36.21 -20.27
C THR A 180 10.80 35.10 -19.23
N THR A 181 9.80 35.29 -18.39
CA THR A 181 9.31 34.21 -17.52
C THR A 181 8.21 33.44 -18.23
N ALA A 182 8.56 32.24 -18.68
CA ALA A 182 7.59 31.21 -19.02
C ALA A 182 6.52 31.14 -17.92
N SER A 183 5.26 31.31 -18.31
CA SER A 183 4.11 31.20 -17.42
C SER A 183 4.19 29.89 -16.62
N PRO A 184 4.05 29.90 -15.29
CA PRO A 184 3.95 28.65 -14.55
C PRO A 184 2.67 27.95 -15.00
N THR A 185 2.82 26.75 -15.54
CA THR A 185 1.72 25.86 -15.88
C THR A 185 0.77 25.74 -14.69
N SER A 186 -0.52 25.93 -14.92
CA SER A 186 -1.64 25.78 -13.98
C SER A 186 -1.44 24.65 -12.95
N PRO A 187 -1.95 24.80 -11.72
CA PRO A 187 -1.63 23.90 -10.62
C PRO A 187 -2.02 22.47 -10.97
N ARG A 188 -1.03 21.56 -11.00
CA ARG A 188 -1.26 20.12 -11.06
C ARG A 188 -2.22 19.77 -9.92
N LYS A 189 -3.28 19.01 -10.24
CA LYS A 189 -4.14 18.35 -9.24
C LYS A 189 -3.25 17.76 -8.14
N PRO A 190 -3.48 18.07 -6.85
CA PRO A 190 -2.70 17.48 -5.77
C PRO A 190 -2.82 15.95 -5.85
N ARG A 191 -1.69 15.27 -5.75
CA ARG A 191 -1.62 13.81 -5.77
C ARG A 191 -2.27 13.25 -4.50
N SER A 192 -2.86 12.07 -4.59
CA SER A 192 -3.48 11.40 -3.45
C SER A 192 -2.42 10.78 -2.54
N ASN A 193 -2.59 10.90 -1.23
CA ASN A 193 -1.70 10.26 -0.26
C ASN A 193 -2.00 8.77 -0.06
N LEU A 194 -3.09 8.27 -0.63
CA LEU A 194 -3.44 6.86 -0.59
C LEU A 194 -2.54 6.05 -1.51
N MET A 195 -1.93 4.99 -0.97
CA MET A 195 -1.18 4.01 -1.76
C MET A 195 -2.07 3.23 -2.71
N TYR A 196 -3.22 2.79 -2.20
CA TYR A 196 -4.09 1.85 -2.88
C TYR A 196 -5.51 2.40 -3.04
N SER A 197 -6.24 1.82 -3.98
CA SER A 197 -7.69 1.95 -4.12
C SER A 197 -8.31 0.55 -4.07
N SER A 198 -9.50 0.45 -3.49
CA SER A 198 -10.26 -0.80 -3.55
C SER A 198 -10.75 -1.09 -4.96
N ALA A 199 -10.99 -2.38 -5.20
CA ALA A 199 -11.63 -2.89 -6.40
C ALA A 199 -12.25 -4.25 -6.11
N VAL A 200 -13.38 -4.57 -6.73
CA VAL A 200 -13.86 -5.95 -6.82
C VAL A 200 -13.48 -6.55 -8.17
N ARG A 201 -12.76 -7.68 -8.16
CA ARG A 201 -12.25 -8.32 -9.38
C ARG A 201 -12.49 -9.83 -9.41
N PRO A 202 -12.74 -10.41 -10.59
CA PRO A 202 -12.78 -11.85 -10.74
C PRO A 202 -11.40 -12.46 -10.51
N VAL A 203 -11.35 -13.51 -9.69
CA VAL A 203 -10.16 -14.32 -9.42
C VAL A 203 -10.45 -15.77 -9.74
N THR A 204 -9.49 -16.46 -10.35
CA THR A 204 -9.60 -17.88 -10.68
C THR A 204 -9.03 -18.72 -9.54
N LEU A 205 -9.78 -19.72 -9.08
CA LEU A 205 -9.36 -20.65 -8.03
C LEU A 205 -8.45 -21.76 -8.61
N PRO A 206 -7.82 -22.61 -7.77
CA PRO A 206 -6.81 -23.58 -8.22
C PRO A 206 -7.34 -24.64 -9.19
N ASP A 207 -8.65 -24.88 -9.22
CA ASP A 207 -9.29 -25.78 -10.18
C ASP A 207 -9.28 -25.26 -11.63
N GLY A 208 -8.88 -24.00 -11.83
CA GLY A 208 -8.82 -23.33 -13.13
C GLY A 208 -10.19 -23.02 -13.76
N ALA A 209 -11.29 -23.47 -13.14
CA ALA A 209 -12.65 -23.37 -13.66
C ALA A 209 -13.51 -22.40 -12.84
N THR A 210 -13.33 -22.41 -11.52
CA THR A 210 -14.13 -21.61 -10.60
C THR A 210 -13.59 -20.18 -10.55
N THR A 211 -14.50 -19.22 -10.73
CA THR A 211 -14.20 -17.79 -10.58
C THR A 211 -15.11 -17.17 -9.53
N VAL A 212 -14.51 -16.48 -8.57
CA VAL A 212 -15.22 -15.68 -7.56
C VAL A 212 -14.78 -14.22 -7.69
N LYS A 213 -15.67 -13.27 -7.39
CA LYS A 213 -15.25 -11.87 -7.26
C LYS A 213 -14.71 -11.63 -5.86
N ALA A 214 -13.53 -11.03 -5.76
CA ALA A 214 -12.86 -10.74 -4.51
C ALA A 214 -12.57 -9.25 -4.36
N LEU A 215 -12.52 -8.77 -3.12
CA LEU A 215 -11.96 -7.45 -2.81
C LEU A 215 -10.44 -7.48 -3.03
N VAL A 216 -9.94 -6.50 -3.77
CA VAL A 216 -8.51 -6.34 -4.10
C VAL A 216 -8.12 -4.89 -3.86
N PHE A 217 -6.91 -4.67 -3.36
CA PHE A 217 -6.30 -3.33 -3.24
C PHE A 217 -5.26 -3.17 -4.34
N VAL A 218 -5.56 -2.33 -5.33
CA VAL A 218 -4.68 -2.03 -6.46
C VAL A 218 -3.99 -0.70 -6.24
N THR A 219 -2.84 -0.45 -6.88
CA THR A 219 -2.16 0.84 -6.78
C THR A 219 -3.10 1.95 -7.20
N ASN A 220 -3.24 2.97 -6.37
CA ASN A 220 -4.01 4.16 -6.73
C ASN A 220 -3.26 4.91 -7.85
N PRO A 221 -3.86 5.13 -9.03
CA PRO A 221 -3.18 5.79 -10.16
C PRO A 221 -2.79 7.23 -9.85
N ASP A 222 -3.54 7.90 -8.97
CA ASP A 222 -3.26 9.26 -8.50
C ASP A 222 -2.31 9.28 -7.28
N SER A 223 -1.80 8.12 -6.85
CA SER A 223 -0.98 8.01 -5.66
C SER A 223 0.32 8.80 -5.78
N ALA A 224 0.57 9.65 -4.80
CA ALA A 224 1.88 10.23 -4.55
C ALA A 224 2.91 9.13 -4.24
N LYS A 225 2.49 7.96 -3.78
CA LYS A 225 3.38 6.86 -3.40
C LYS A 225 3.68 5.88 -4.54
N SER A 226 3.02 5.97 -5.70
CA SER A 226 3.34 5.13 -6.86
C SER A 226 4.69 5.52 -7.45
N LEU A 227 5.67 4.60 -7.43
CA LEU A 227 7.02 4.90 -7.94
C LEU A 227 7.01 5.16 -9.44
N ALA A 228 6.17 4.47 -10.21
CA ALA A 228 5.99 4.74 -11.64
C ALA A 228 5.56 6.20 -11.90
N THR A 229 4.58 6.70 -11.13
CA THR A 229 4.09 8.09 -11.22
C THR A 229 5.12 9.12 -10.74
N VAL A 230 5.95 8.74 -9.77
CA VAL A 230 7.00 9.61 -9.22
C VAL A 230 8.12 9.84 -10.23
N PHE A 231 8.67 8.76 -10.78
CA PHE A 231 9.80 8.85 -11.70
C PHE A 231 9.36 9.25 -13.12
N LYS A 232 8.07 9.10 -13.45
CA LYS A 232 7.53 9.38 -14.80
C LYS A 232 8.31 8.67 -15.90
N ASP A 233 8.90 7.53 -15.56
CA ASP A 233 9.72 6.75 -16.46
C ASP A 233 8.80 5.92 -17.36
N SER A 234 8.93 6.11 -18.68
CA SER A 234 8.19 5.32 -19.67
C SER A 234 8.55 3.84 -19.64
N GLY A 235 9.73 3.48 -19.09
CA GLY A 235 10.17 2.12 -18.83
C GLY A 235 9.77 1.56 -17.45
N GLY A 236 9.07 2.35 -16.64
CA GLY A 236 8.77 2.03 -15.24
C GLY A 236 9.99 2.15 -14.33
N VAL A 237 9.84 1.70 -13.08
CA VAL A 237 10.92 1.81 -12.05
C VAL A 237 12.15 1.03 -12.48
N SER A 238 13.34 1.64 -12.46
CA SER A 238 14.61 0.95 -12.78
C SER A 238 15.04 -0.02 -11.67
N THR A 239 15.98 -0.91 -11.96
CA THR A 239 16.54 -1.83 -10.94
C THR A 239 17.25 -1.06 -9.83
N GLU A 240 18.01 -0.03 -10.17
CA GLU A 240 18.74 0.84 -9.26
C GLU A 240 17.79 1.66 -8.39
N GLN A 241 16.73 2.20 -9.00
CA GLN A 241 15.63 2.84 -8.27
C GLN A 241 15.05 1.87 -7.25
N LEU A 242 14.64 0.67 -7.67
CA LEU A 242 14.07 -0.32 -6.77
C LEU A 242 15.03 -0.71 -5.64
N ALA A 243 16.32 -0.93 -5.96
CA ALA A 243 17.35 -1.26 -4.99
C ALA A 243 17.51 -0.16 -3.92
N TYR A 244 17.51 1.11 -4.33
CA TYR A 244 17.60 2.24 -3.41
C TYR A 244 16.49 2.23 -2.36
N PHE A 245 15.22 2.05 -2.76
CA PHE A 245 14.13 1.94 -1.79
C PHE A 245 14.19 0.65 -0.96
N MET A 246 14.73 -0.45 -1.49
CA MET A 246 14.91 -1.68 -0.70
C MET A 246 15.89 -1.49 0.48
N THR A 247 16.78 -0.49 0.41
CA THR A 247 17.65 -0.12 1.55
C THR A 247 16.90 0.59 2.69
N GLY A 248 15.63 0.96 2.46
CA GLY A 248 14.74 1.53 3.47
C GLY A 248 14.47 0.61 4.66
N LYS A 249 14.25 1.23 5.83
CA LYS A 249 13.83 0.54 7.05
C LYS A 249 12.72 1.31 7.75
N GLY A 250 11.61 0.63 8.00
CA GLY A 250 10.49 1.16 8.78
C GLY A 250 10.50 0.66 10.21
N SER A 251 9.86 1.42 11.10
CA SER A 251 9.71 1.07 12.51
C SER A 251 8.73 -0.08 12.72
N LEU A 252 7.69 -0.19 11.89
CA LEU A 252 6.61 -1.18 12.07
C LEU A 252 6.88 -2.52 11.38
N GLY A 253 7.59 -2.51 10.26
CA GLY A 253 7.81 -3.70 9.42
C GLY A 253 9.26 -4.11 9.24
N GLY A 254 10.24 -3.31 9.69
CA GLY A 254 11.66 -3.60 9.51
C GLY A 254 12.19 -3.20 8.13
N ALA A 255 13.25 -3.87 7.67
CA ALA A 255 13.87 -3.53 6.40
C ALA A 255 12.97 -3.87 5.21
N SER A 256 12.99 -3.02 4.17
CA SER A 256 12.24 -3.24 2.92
C SER A 256 12.79 -4.44 2.16
N ILE A 257 14.11 -4.64 2.15
CA ILE A 257 14.72 -5.80 1.47
C ILE A 257 14.19 -7.14 2.00
N ASP A 258 13.91 -7.27 3.31
CA ASP A 258 13.41 -8.52 3.91
C ASP A 258 12.01 -8.88 3.41
N TYR A 259 11.18 -7.87 3.14
CA TYR A 259 9.85 -8.06 2.54
C TYR A 259 9.96 -8.71 1.15
N TRP A 260 10.92 -8.27 0.35
CA TRP A 260 11.13 -8.78 -1.01
C TRP A 260 11.84 -10.13 -1.04
N LYS A 261 12.78 -10.37 -0.11
CA LYS A 261 13.38 -11.70 0.08
C LYS A 261 12.33 -12.74 0.45
N HIS A 262 11.44 -12.43 1.39
CA HIS A 262 10.32 -13.32 1.72
C HIS A 262 9.41 -13.60 0.51
N PHE A 263 9.13 -12.59 -0.30
CA PHE A 263 8.36 -12.80 -1.54
C PHE A 263 9.08 -13.76 -2.50
N VAL A 264 10.39 -13.59 -2.70
CA VAL A 264 11.20 -14.51 -3.52
C VAL A 264 11.12 -15.94 -2.99
N ASP A 265 11.34 -16.14 -1.69
CA ASP A 265 11.31 -17.46 -1.07
C ASP A 265 9.95 -18.15 -1.25
N ILE A 266 8.85 -17.41 -1.10
CA ILE A 266 7.50 -17.93 -1.31
C ILE A 266 7.28 -18.31 -2.77
N CYS A 267 7.64 -17.42 -3.69
CA CYS A 267 7.50 -17.69 -5.12
C CYS A 267 8.31 -18.90 -5.56
N GLN A 268 9.52 -19.09 -5.03
CA GLN A 268 10.33 -20.29 -5.27
C GLN A 268 9.63 -21.55 -4.75
N LYS A 269 9.08 -21.52 -3.53
CA LYS A 269 8.34 -22.66 -2.95
C LYS A 269 7.07 -22.99 -3.73
N THR A 270 6.39 -21.99 -4.30
CA THR A 270 5.13 -22.19 -5.05
C THR A 270 5.32 -22.30 -6.56
N GLY A 271 6.56 -22.29 -7.08
CA GLY A 271 6.84 -22.31 -8.52
C GLY A 271 6.32 -21.08 -9.28
N THR A 272 6.09 -19.97 -8.59
CA THR A 272 5.62 -18.71 -9.18
C THR A 272 6.82 -17.91 -9.69
N PRO A 273 6.81 -17.38 -10.92
CA PRO A 273 7.92 -16.57 -11.42
C PRO A 273 8.02 -15.24 -10.67
N VAL A 274 9.25 -14.85 -10.34
CA VAL A 274 9.57 -13.51 -9.81
C VAL A 274 10.16 -12.68 -10.95
N PRO A 275 9.74 -11.41 -11.12
CA PRO A 275 10.37 -10.53 -12.12
C PRO A 275 11.88 -10.39 -11.88
N SER A 276 12.70 -10.55 -12.93
CA SER A 276 14.17 -10.49 -12.84
C SER A 276 14.68 -9.20 -12.18
N LYS A 277 14.00 -8.09 -12.42
CA LYS A 277 14.26 -6.78 -11.79
C LYS A 277 14.28 -6.85 -10.26
N VAL A 278 13.40 -7.65 -9.65
CA VAL A 278 13.36 -7.81 -8.18
C VAL A 278 14.63 -8.52 -7.68
N HIS A 279 15.06 -9.59 -8.35
CA HIS A 279 16.30 -10.29 -7.99
C HIS A 279 17.55 -9.41 -8.13
N GLN A 280 17.63 -8.67 -9.23
CA GLN A 280 18.75 -7.75 -9.47
C GLN A 280 18.77 -6.62 -8.43
N ALA A 281 17.59 -6.08 -8.09
CA ALA A 281 17.48 -5.03 -7.09
C ALA A 281 17.87 -5.51 -5.68
N ILE A 282 17.47 -6.73 -5.29
CA ILE A 282 17.92 -7.35 -4.04
C ILE A 282 19.45 -7.47 -4.04
N THR A 283 20.04 -8.00 -5.12
CA THR A 283 21.50 -8.18 -5.23
C THR A 283 22.25 -6.86 -5.08
N LEU A 284 21.72 -5.76 -5.65
CA LEU A 284 22.32 -4.44 -5.50
C LEU A 284 22.13 -3.90 -4.07
N ALA A 285 20.94 -4.02 -3.51
CA ALA A 285 20.63 -3.53 -2.16
C ALA A 285 21.43 -4.28 -1.07
N GLU A 286 21.75 -5.57 -1.25
CA GLU A 286 22.58 -6.36 -0.33
C GLU A 286 24.04 -5.88 -0.23
N ARG A 287 24.53 -5.17 -1.25
CA ARG A 287 25.87 -4.55 -1.19
C ARG A 287 25.90 -3.41 -0.19
N TRP A 288 24.73 -2.93 0.25
CA TRP A 288 24.62 -1.89 1.25
C TRP A 288 24.76 -2.51 2.66
N PRO A 289 25.79 -2.15 3.44
CA PRO A 289 26.17 -2.88 4.65
C PRO A 289 25.16 -2.73 5.81
N THR A 290 24.39 -1.64 5.85
CA THR A 290 23.39 -1.36 6.89
C THR A 290 22.14 -0.73 6.27
N PRO A 291 20.91 -1.12 6.67
CA PRO A 291 19.71 -0.44 6.18
C PRO A 291 19.84 1.07 6.36
N PHE A 292 19.57 1.83 5.31
CA PHE A 292 19.88 3.26 5.28
C PHE A 292 19.08 3.99 6.36
N THR A 293 19.78 4.44 7.40
CA THR A 293 19.19 5.12 8.56
C THR A 293 19.01 6.62 8.32
N GLY A 294 19.48 7.15 7.18
CA GLY A 294 19.53 8.59 6.93
C GLY A 294 20.68 9.30 7.65
N ALA A 295 21.36 8.65 8.59
CA ALA A 295 22.55 9.18 9.23
C ALA A 295 23.74 9.06 8.26
N PRO A 296 24.38 10.17 7.85
CA PRO A 296 25.62 10.09 7.08
C PRO A 296 26.69 9.39 7.93
N ALA A 297 27.66 8.73 7.26
CA ALA A 297 28.87 8.28 7.93
C ALA A 297 29.51 9.45 8.69
N ALA A 298 30.09 9.16 9.85
CA ALA A 298 30.68 10.19 10.69
C ALA A 298 31.75 10.97 9.90
N PRO A 299 31.94 12.29 10.12
CA PRO A 299 32.87 13.10 9.34
C PRO A 299 34.32 12.57 9.33
N ASP A 300 34.70 11.82 10.35
CA ASP A 300 36.00 11.18 10.57
C ASP A 300 36.11 9.76 9.99
N ASP A 301 35.00 9.13 9.58
CA ASP A 301 34.97 7.81 8.92
C ASP A 301 35.12 7.96 7.39
N VAL A 302 36.35 8.25 6.95
CA VAL A 302 36.68 8.48 5.52
C VAL A 302 36.38 7.24 4.66
N ASP A 303 36.63 6.04 5.17
CA ASP A 303 36.39 4.80 4.43
C ASP A 303 34.89 4.50 4.33
N GLY A 304 34.12 4.76 5.40
CA GLY A 304 32.67 4.70 5.39
C GLY A 304 32.05 5.70 4.41
N GLN A 305 32.54 6.94 4.35
CA GLN A 305 32.09 7.94 3.38
C GLN A 305 32.39 7.52 1.93
N ARG A 306 33.60 7.02 1.65
CA ARG A 306 33.96 6.54 0.29
C ARG A 306 33.10 5.35 -0.13
N LEU A 307 32.83 4.42 0.78
CA LEU A 307 31.95 3.30 0.53
C LEU A 307 30.53 3.77 0.23
N GLN A 308 29.98 4.67 1.05
CA GLN A 308 28.67 5.27 0.87
C GLN A 308 28.56 6.00 -0.50
N ASP A 309 29.56 6.79 -0.87
CA ASP A 309 29.62 7.49 -2.16
C ASP A 309 29.74 6.52 -3.35
N SER A 310 30.47 5.42 -3.20
CA SER A 310 30.54 4.38 -4.23
C SER A 310 29.18 3.72 -4.43
N LEU A 311 28.50 3.34 -3.35
CA LEU A 311 27.19 2.70 -3.42
C LEU A 311 26.11 3.64 -3.97
N PHE A 312 26.17 4.94 -3.63
CA PHE A 312 25.30 5.94 -4.24
C PHE A 312 25.57 6.14 -5.74
N ARG A 313 26.83 6.01 -6.18
CA ARG A 313 27.17 6.03 -7.60
C ARG A 313 26.62 4.81 -8.34
N ASP A 314 26.65 3.64 -7.71
CA ASP A 314 26.04 2.42 -8.26
C ASP A 314 24.52 2.55 -8.39
N MET A 315 23.89 3.35 -7.53
CA MET A 315 22.45 3.68 -7.58
C MET A 315 22.17 5.08 -8.13
N LYS A 316 23.06 5.64 -8.95
CA LYS A 316 22.92 7.01 -9.45
C LYS A 316 21.62 7.20 -10.23
N GLY A 317 20.88 8.26 -9.89
CA GLY A 317 19.55 8.54 -10.48
C GLY A 317 18.38 7.82 -9.80
N ALA A 318 18.65 6.99 -8.79
CA ALA A 318 17.64 6.32 -7.97
C ALA A 318 17.03 7.21 -6.88
N ALA A 319 17.76 8.23 -6.42
CA ALA A 319 17.30 9.13 -5.37
C ALA A 319 16.10 9.97 -5.87
N THR A 320 15.05 10.04 -5.06
CA THR A 320 13.86 10.82 -5.39
C THR A 320 14.14 12.32 -5.34
N PRO A 321 13.42 13.15 -6.13
CA PRO A 321 13.50 14.58 -5.98
C PRO A 321 13.04 14.97 -4.56
N ARG A 322 13.94 15.58 -3.78
CA ARG A 322 13.71 15.96 -2.37
C ARG A 322 12.36 16.69 -2.16
N ARG A 323 11.97 17.57 -3.10
CA ARG A 323 10.80 18.45 -2.98
C ARG A 323 9.40 17.81 -3.09
N VAL A 324 9.27 16.50 -3.28
CA VAL A 324 7.95 15.88 -3.45
C VAL A 324 7.35 15.38 -2.11
N TRP A 325 8.12 15.37 -1.01
CA TRP A 325 7.85 14.50 0.15
C TRP A 325 7.87 15.16 1.54
N HIS A 326 7.95 16.48 1.65
CA HIS A 326 8.45 17.11 2.88
C HIS A 326 7.44 17.45 3.98
N GLU A 327 6.16 17.17 3.81
CA GLU A 327 5.19 17.45 4.86
C GLU A 327 4.56 16.12 5.25
N ARG A 328 4.98 15.57 6.41
CA ARG A 328 4.31 14.45 7.08
C ARG A 328 3.36 15.03 8.11
N LYS A 329 2.19 14.39 8.32
CA LYS A 329 1.30 14.82 9.40
C LYS A 329 2.09 14.77 10.72
N PRO A 330 1.91 15.75 11.63
CA PRO A 330 2.57 15.71 12.93
C PRO A 330 2.32 14.37 13.61
N GLU A 331 3.37 13.77 14.17
CA GLU A 331 3.21 12.59 15.03
C GLU A 331 2.37 13.02 16.23
N ARG A 332 1.24 12.34 16.46
CA ARG A 332 0.42 12.51 17.66
C ARG A 332 0.94 11.63 18.77
#